data_AF-A0AAD1IPY4-F1
#
_entry.id   AF-A0AAD1IPY4-F1
#
_cell.length_a   1.000
_cell.length_b   1.000
_cell.length_c   1.000
_cell.angle_alpha   90.00
_cell.angle_beta   90.00
_cell.angle_gamma   90.00
#
_symmetry.space_group_name_H-M   'P 1'
#
loop_
_entity.id
_entity.type
_entity.pdbx_description
1 polymer ?
#
loop_
_entity_poly.entity_id
_entity_poly.type
_entity_poly.pdbx_seq_one_letter_code
_entity_poly.pdbx_strand_id
1 'polypeptide(L)'
;MKLRYLLVPLGVALLFFYIGYVTGRWQEVPGETDSWKDLAQPVAVVGAGFLALLAGLAGLFGVLESSRRVQEDNRLSRERIEEDNRLSRERIEEDNRASRERIEEDNRASREQIETENLATRNREERSERLNRCWERFTWVVEHTSGHGQGSEIFPPESVSEVVHTLVEEARMLDDGTLVAALTEYQKVVAEEFAASLDLASEPAETQNGSEDEI
;
A
#
# COMPACT_ATOMS: atom_id res chain seq x y z
N MET A 1 53.18 2.26 -2.92
CA MET A 1 53.80 2.92 -1.74
C MET A 1 54.93 2.12 -1.05
N LYS A 2 55.06 0.80 -1.22
CA LYS A 2 56.09 -0.02 -0.53
C LYS A 2 57.55 0.24 -0.96
N LEU A 3 57.80 0.69 -2.19
CA LEU A 3 59.17 0.89 -2.70
C LEU A 3 59.93 2.03 -2.02
N ARG A 4 59.22 3.10 -1.61
CA ARG A 4 59.83 4.26 -0.92
C ARG A 4 60.32 3.92 0.49
N TYR A 5 59.62 3.03 1.20
CA TYR A 5 60.01 2.61 2.54
C TYR A 5 61.24 1.69 2.56
N LEU A 6 61.61 1.09 1.43
CA LEU A 6 62.79 0.23 1.31
C LEU A 6 64.03 1.04 0.87
N LEU A 7 63.84 2.08 0.07
CA LEU A 7 64.93 2.95 -0.41
C LEU A 7 65.51 3.85 0.70
N VAL A 8 64.68 4.30 1.64
CA VAL A 8 65.14 5.17 2.75
C VAL A 8 66.14 4.45 3.67
N PRO A 9 65.87 3.26 4.24
CA PRO A 9 66.85 2.58 5.09
C PRO A 9 68.10 2.14 4.31
N LEU A 10 67.97 1.78 3.03
CA LEU A 10 69.10 1.46 2.16
C LEU A 10 70.01 2.69 1.95
N GLY A 11 69.42 3.86 1.66
CA GLY A 11 70.15 5.12 1.51
C GLY A 11 70.86 5.54 2.79
N VAL A 12 70.21 5.38 3.94
CA VAL A 12 70.81 5.66 5.26
C VAL A 12 71.96 4.70 5.56
N ALA A 13 71.80 3.40 5.28
CA ALA A 13 72.88 2.42 5.47
C ALA A 13 74.09 2.70 4.59
N LEU A 14 73.89 3.05 3.32
CA LEU A 14 74.97 3.44 2.39
C LEU A 14 75.66 4.73 2.84
N LEU A 15 74.91 5.69 3.38
CA LEU A 15 75.48 6.92 3.94
C LEU A 15 76.39 6.63 5.14
N PHE A 16 75.93 5.82 6.10
CA PHE A 16 76.77 5.42 7.24
C PHE A 16 78.01 4.62 6.81
N PHE A 17 77.87 3.73 5.83
CA PHE A 17 79.00 3.01 5.25
C PHE A 17 80.00 3.96 4.59
N TYR A 18 79.51 4.95 3.83
CA TYR A 18 80.34 5.96 3.18
C TYR A 18 81.06 6.86 4.21
N ILE A 19 80.36 7.32 5.26
CA ILE A 19 80.97 8.09 6.34
C ILE A 19 82.05 7.27 7.05
N GLY A 20 81.78 5.99 7.34
CA GLY A 20 82.77 5.07 7.91
C GLY A 20 83.99 4.88 7.00
N TYR A 21 83.77 4.68 5.71
CA TYR A 21 84.83 4.56 4.71
C TYR A 21 85.69 5.82 4.59
N VAL A 22 85.06 7.00 4.52
CA VAL A 22 85.77 8.28 4.43
C VAL A 22 86.53 8.55 5.72
N THR A 23 85.93 8.33 6.89
CA THR A 23 86.61 8.51 8.18
C THR A 23 87.80 7.57 8.32
N GLY A 24 87.66 6.31 7.90
CA GLY A 24 88.76 5.33 7.89
C GLY A 24 89.88 5.67 6.90
N ARG A 25 89.56 6.36 5.80
CA ARG A 25 90.55 6.86 4.82
C ARG A 25 91.23 8.15 5.25
N TRP A 26 90.54 9.00 6.02
CA TRP A 26 91.08 10.26 6.51
C TRP A 26 92.03 10.07 7.70
N GLN A 27 91.88 8.97 8.44
CA GLN A 27 92.86 8.49 9.42
C GLN A 27 93.93 7.60 8.76
N GLU A 28 94.57 8.06 7.67
CA GLU A 28 95.88 7.52 7.28
C GLU A 28 96.85 7.81 8.43
N VAL A 29 97.03 6.79 9.27
CA VAL A 29 97.77 6.80 10.54
C VAL A 29 99.21 7.28 10.28
N PRO A 30 99.63 8.41 10.86
CA PRO A 30 101.04 8.78 10.86
C PRO A 30 101.78 7.91 11.88
N GLY A 31 102.43 6.85 11.41
CA GLY A 31 103.39 6.08 12.21
C GLY A 31 103.10 4.58 12.34
N GLU A 32 104.13 3.79 12.11
CA GLU A 32 104.19 2.34 12.28
C GLU A 32 104.09 1.99 13.78
N THR A 33 102.88 1.81 14.30
CA THR A 33 102.67 1.22 15.63
C THR A 33 101.60 0.13 15.58
N ASP A 34 102.00 -1.12 15.81
CA ASP A 34 101.15 -2.32 15.86
C ASP A 34 99.96 -2.23 16.84
N SER A 35 99.96 -1.22 17.73
CA SER A 35 98.92 -0.97 18.74
C SER A 35 97.50 -0.78 18.18
N TRP A 36 97.34 -0.25 16.97
CA TRP A 36 96.01 -0.05 16.38
C TRP A 36 95.34 -1.35 15.91
N LYS A 37 96.10 -2.36 15.51
CA LYS A 37 95.55 -3.66 15.10
C LYS A 37 95.00 -4.42 16.30
N ASP A 38 95.68 -4.33 17.45
CA ASP A 38 95.25 -4.93 18.71
C ASP A 38 93.98 -4.27 19.29
N LEU A 39 93.73 -2.99 18.98
CA LEU A 39 92.56 -2.23 19.45
C LEU A 39 91.37 -2.23 18.47
N ALA A 40 91.59 -2.41 17.17
CA ALA A 40 90.53 -2.34 16.17
C ALA A 40 89.49 -3.47 16.31
N GLN A 41 89.94 -4.69 16.62
CA GLN A 41 89.08 -5.85 16.73
C GLN A 41 88.03 -5.75 17.86
N PRO A 42 88.37 -5.39 19.12
CA PRO A 42 87.37 -5.22 20.17
C PRO A 42 86.43 -4.04 19.91
N VAL A 43 86.94 -2.92 19.35
CA VAL A 43 86.10 -1.76 19.02
C VAL A 43 85.05 -2.11 17.96
N ALA A 44 85.42 -2.89 16.94
CA ALA A 44 84.49 -3.34 15.92
C ALA A 44 83.38 -4.24 16.48
N VAL A 45 83.71 -5.17 17.39
CA VAL A 45 82.73 -6.05 18.03
C VAL A 45 81.76 -5.26 18.92
N VAL A 46 82.27 -4.31 19.71
CA VAL A 46 81.42 -3.45 20.55
C VAL A 46 80.53 -2.57 19.68
N GLY A 47 81.07 -1.98 18.61
CA GLY A 47 80.30 -1.17 17.66
C GLY A 47 79.20 -1.98 16.97
N ALA A 48 79.52 -3.19 16.50
CA ALA A 48 78.53 -4.09 15.90
C ALA A 48 77.45 -4.51 16.91
N GLY A 49 77.83 -4.80 18.16
CA GLY A 49 76.89 -5.11 19.24
C GLY A 49 75.94 -3.95 19.54
N PHE A 50 76.46 -2.72 19.60
CA PHE A 50 75.64 -1.53 19.80
C PHE A 50 74.66 -1.29 18.64
N LEU A 51 75.12 -1.43 17.40
CA LEU A 51 74.25 -1.32 16.22
C LEU A 51 73.17 -2.41 16.20
N ALA A 52 73.52 -3.64 16.57
CA ALA A 52 72.55 -4.73 16.68
C ALA A 52 71.49 -4.43 17.75
N LEU A 53 71.86 -3.85 18.89
CA LEU A 53 70.92 -3.42 19.93
C LEU A 53 70.01 -2.29 19.43
N LEU A 54 70.55 -1.28 18.74
CA LEU A 54 69.74 -0.21 18.15
C LEU A 54 68.75 -0.74 17.11
N ALA A 55 69.19 -1.67 16.26
CA ALA A 55 68.32 -2.33 15.28
C ALA A 55 67.21 -3.15 15.97
N GLY A 56 67.54 -3.87 17.04
CA GLY A 56 66.57 -4.61 17.87
C GLY A 56 65.54 -3.69 18.51
N LEU A 57 65.97 -2.56 19.09
CA LEU A 57 65.07 -1.56 19.70
C LEU A 57 64.17 -0.90 18.65
N ALA A 58 64.71 -0.55 17.48
CA ALA A 58 63.93 0.00 16.38
C ALA A 58 62.87 -1.01 15.87
N GLY A 59 63.22 -2.29 15.78
CA GLY A 59 62.29 -3.36 15.44
C GLY A 59 61.17 -3.52 16.47
N LEU A 60 61.51 -3.53 17.76
CA LEU A 60 60.53 -3.61 18.84
C LEU A 60 59.57 -2.42 18.82
N PHE A 61 60.10 -1.21 18.65
CA PHE A 61 59.29 0.01 18.56
C PHE A 61 58.34 -0.03 17.35
N GLY A 62 58.84 -0.50 16.20
CA GLY A 62 58.01 -0.72 15.01
C GLY A 62 56.86 -1.70 15.25
N VAL A 63 57.13 -2.82 15.95
CA VAL A 63 56.08 -3.79 16.30
C VAL A 63 55.06 -3.17 17.26
N LEU A 64 55.49 -2.50 18.32
CA LEU A 64 54.58 -1.87 19.29
C LEU A 64 53.67 -0.83 18.64
N GLU A 65 54.22 0.03 17.79
CA GLU A 65 53.47 1.04 17.07
C GLU A 65 52.50 0.41 16.06
N SER A 66 52.91 -0.67 15.38
CA SER A 66 52.03 -1.41 14.48
C SER A 66 50.86 -2.06 15.22
N SER A 67 51.10 -2.64 16.40
CA SER A 67 50.06 -3.24 17.23
C SER A 67 49.07 -2.20 17.73
N ARG A 68 49.54 -1.00 18.12
CA ARG A 68 48.66 0.11 18.51
C ARG A 68 47.75 0.55 17.38
N ARG A 69 48.30 0.74 16.18
CA ARG A 69 47.50 1.11 14.99
C ARG A 69 46.44 0.06 14.66
N VAL A 70 46.83 -1.22 14.68
CA VAL A 70 45.88 -2.31 14.43
C VAL A 70 44.77 -2.36 15.50
N GLN A 71 45.09 -2.10 16.77
CA GLN A 71 44.07 -2.03 17.82
C GLN A 71 43.10 -0.87 17.61
N GLU A 72 43.62 0.31 17.24
CA GLU A 72 42.81 1.50 16.97
C GLU A 72 41.90 1.30 15.74
N ASP A 73 42.44 0.78 14.65
CA ASP A 73 41.68 0.47 13.43
C ASP A 73 40.59 -0.58 13.70
N ASN A 74 40.90 -1.60 14.50
CA ASN A 74 39.91 -2.61 14.91
C ASN A 74 38.80 -1.99 15.77
N ARG A 75 39.14 -1.08 16.69
CA ARG A 75 38.14 -0.38 17.52
C ARG A 75 37.23 0.47 16.65
N LEU A 76 37.80 1.31 15.78
CA LEU A 76 37.02 2.17 14.88
C LEU A 76 36.16 1.34 13.92
N SER A 77 36.66 0.21 13.43
CA SER A 77 35.88 -0.69 12.58
C SER A 77 34.69 -1.29 13.32
N ARG A 78 34.87 -1.69 14.60
CA ARG A 78 33.77 -2.18 15.43
C ARG A 78 32.72 -1.11 15.68
N GLU A 79 33.14 0.10 16.05
CA GLU A 79 32.22 1.23 16.28
C GLU A 79 31.38 1.54 15.03
N ARG A 80 32.00 1.53 13.84
CA ARG A 80 31.28 1.71 12.56
C ARG A 80 30.27 0.60 12.30
N ILE A 81 30.64 -0.65 12.55
CA ILE A 81 29.75 -1.80 12.36
C ILE A 81 28.57 -1.73 13.34
N GLU A 82 28.80 -1.33 14.58
CA GLU A 82 27.74 -1.17 15.58
C GLU A 82 26.78 -0.04 15.20
N GLU A 83 27.31 1.10 14.74
CA GLU A 83 26.49 2.22 14.26
C GLU A 83 25.66 1.84 13.03
N ASP A 84 26.27 1.19 12.04
CA ASP A 84 25.57 0.75 10.82
C ASP A 84 24.47 -0.29 11.13
N ASN A 85 24.75 -1.21 12.05
CA ASN A 85 23.75 -2.15 12.53
C ASN A 85 22.59 -1.46 13.26
N ARG A 86 22.88 -0.43 14.08
CA ARG A 86 21.84 0.35 14.76
C ARG A 86 20.97 1.08 13.75
N LEU A 87 21.57 1.81 12.81
CA LEU A 87 20.84 2.54 11.77
C LEU A 87 20.01 1.59 10.89
N SER A 88 20.56 0.42 10.56
CA SER A 88 19.84 -0.61 9.81
C SER A 88 18.62 -1.13 10.57
N ARG A 89 18.74 -1.36 11.89
CA ARG A 89 17.60 -1.75 12.72
C ARG A 89 16.54 -0.66 12.79
N GLU A 90 16.93 0.58 13.01
CA GLU A 90 16.01 1.72 13.04
C GLU A 90 15.21 1.85 11.74
N ARG A 91 15.89 1.74 10.58
CA ARG A 91 15.22 1.74 9.26
C ARG A 91 14.23 0.58 9.11
N ILE A 92 14.61 -0.62 9.51
CA ILE A 92 13.73 -1.79 9.44
C ILE A 92 12.51 -1.61 10.34
N GLU A 93 12.67 -1.03 11.54
CA GLU A 93 11.55 -0.75 12.45
C GLU A 93 10.61 0.30 11.88
N GLU A 94 11.15 1.36 11.27
CA GLU A 94 10.37 2.41 10.60
C GLU A 94 9.59 1.85 9.40
N ASP A 95 10.25 1.10 8.52
CA ASP A 95 9.61 0.45 7.37
C ASP A 95 8.51 -0.53 7.80
N ASN A 96 8.76 -1.32 8.85
CA ASN A 96 7.75 -2.23 9.40
C ASN A 96 6.55 -1.48 9.98
N ARG A 97 6.77 -0.34 10.65
CA ARG A 97 5.69 0.49 11.17
C ARG A 97 4.86 1.07 10.03
N ALA A 98 5.51 1.69 9.04
CA ALA A 98 4.84 2.26 7.87
C ALA A 98 4.07 1.19 7.09
N SER A 99 4.63 -0.03 6.96
CA SER A 99 3.94 -1.14 6.31
C SER A 99 2.69 -1.59 7.08
N ARG A 100 2.75 -1.63 8.42
CA ARG A 100 1.58 -1.97 9.25
C ARG A 100 0.48 -0.92 9.12
N GLU A 101 0.84 0.35 9.18
CA GLU A 101 -0.13 1.45 9.03
C GLU A 101 -0.85 1.39 7.67
N ARG A 102 -0.12 1.14 6.58
CA ARG A 102 -0.72 0.95 5.25
C ARG A 102 -1.68 -0.23 5.19
N ILE A 103 -1.31 -1.37 5.80
CA ILE A 103 -2.17 -2.55 5.84
C ILE A 103 -3.43 -2.28 6.68
N GLU A 104 -3.33 -1.55 7.79
CA GLU A 104 -4.49 -1.19 8.60
C GLU A 104 -5.43 -0.23 7.87
N GLU A 105 -4.89 0.74 7.14
CA GLU A 105 -5.67 1.67 6.32
C GLU A 105 -6.39 0.94 5.18
N ASP A 106 -5.69 0.07 4.45
CA ASP A 106 -6.27 -0.71 3.35
C ASP A 106 -7.37 -1.66 3.85
N ASN A 107 -7.14 -2.33 4.99
CA ASN A 107 -8.16 -3.16 5.63
C ASN A 107 -9.40 -2.35 6.06
N ARG A 108 -9.20 -1.11 6.56
CA ARG A 108 -10.32 -0.24 6.92
C ARG A 108 -11.12 0.17 5.70
N ALA A 109 -10.45 0.65 4.65
CA ALA A 109 -11.08 1.03 3.40
C ALA A 109 -11.84 -0.14 2.75
N SER A 110 -11.25 -1.34 2.75
CA SER A 110 -11.90 -2.54 2.25
C SER A 110 -13.16 -2.90 3.04
N ARG A 111 -13.15 -2.79 4.37
CA ARG A 111 -14.34 -3.01 5.20
C ARG A 111 -15.45 -2.01 4.90
N GLU A 112 -15.10 -0.73 4.83
CA GLU A 112 -16.07 0.33 4.50
C GLU A 112 -16.69 0.08 3.11
N GLN A 113 -15.86 -0.29 2.13
CA GLN A 113 -16.37 -0.64 0.80
C GLN A 113 -17.34 -1.82 0.85
N ILE A 114 -16.99 -2.91 1.54
CA ILE A 114 -17.87 -4.08 1.69
C ILE A 114 -19.18 -3.70 2.40
N GLU A 115 -19.14 -2.86 3.42
CA GLU A 115 -20.35 -2.39 4.11
C GLU A 115 -21.25 -1.56 3.19
N THR A 116 -20.67 -0.65 2.41
CA THR A 116 -21.44 0.15 1.43
C THR A 116 -22.05 -0.71 0.32
N GLU A 117 -21.31 -1.69 -0.21
CA GLU A 117 -21.80 -2.61 -1.22
C GLU A 117 -22.92 -3.51 -0.68
N ASN A 118 -22.79 -4.00 0.56
CA ASN A 118 -23.84 -4.76 1.23
C ASN A 118 -25.10 -3.93 1.45
N LEU A 119 -24.97 -2.67 1.88
CA LEU A 119 -26.10 -1.77 2.06
C LEU A 119 -26.79 -1.48 0.72
N ALA A 120 -26.01 -1.21 -0.34
CA ALA A 120 -26.54 -0.99 -1.67
C ALA A 120 -27.27 -2.23 -2.23
N THR A 121 -26.75 -3.42 -1.93
CA THR A 121 -27.36 -4.70 -2.34
C THR A 121 -28.69 -4.91 -1.63
N ARG A 122 -28.75 -4.74 -0.29
CA ARG A 122 -30.00 -4.83 0.46
C ARG A 122 -31.04 -3.82 -0.04
N ASN A 123 -30.65 -2.56 -0.23
CA ASN A 123 -31.55 -1.54 -0.76
C ASN A 123 -32.09 -1.92 -2.16
N ARG A 124 -31.26 -2.54 -3.00
CA ARG A 124 -31.67 -3.01 -4.32
C ARG A 124 -32.64 -4.19 -4.21
N GLU A 125 -32.39 -5.14 -3.32
CA GLU A 125 -33.29 -6.27 -3.05
C GLU A 125 -34.63 -5.78 -2.51
N GLU A 126 -34.64 -4.92 -1.49
CA GLU A 126 -35.87 -4.33 -0.94
C GLU A 126 -36.66 -3.56 -2.00
N ARG A 127 -35.99 -2.76 -2.84
CA ARG A 127 -36.64 -2.08 -3.97
C ARG A 127 -37.23 -3.07 -4.96
N SER A 128 -36.49 -4.12 -5.31
CA SER A 128 -36.94 -5.16 -6.24
C SER A 128 -38.16 -5.91 -5.70
N GLU A 129 -38.18 -6.25 -4.42
CA GLU A 129 -39.32 -6.88 -3.78
C GLU A 129 -40.55 -5.97 -3.74
N ARG A 130 -40.37 -4.68 -3.44
CA ARG A 130 -41.46 -3.69 -3.48
C ARG A 130 -42.03 -3.55 -4.89
N LEU A 131 -41.17 -3.49 -5.91
CA LEU A 131 -41.58 -3.48 -7.31
C LEU A 131 -42.35 -4.75 -7.68
N ASN A 132 -41.85 -5.91 -7.29
CA ASN A 132 -42.53 -7.19 -7.57
C ASN A 132 -43.92 -7.24 -6.92
N ARG A 133 -44.05 -6.82 -5.65
CA ARG A 133 -45.35 -6.71 -4.98
C ARG A 133 -46.30 -5.73 -5.68
N CYS A 134 -45.77 -4.61 -6.19
CA CYS A 134 -46.57 -3.64 -6.92
C CYS A 134 -47.07 -4.21 -8.26
N TRP A 135 -46.22 -4.94 -8.99
CA TRP A 135 -46.58 -5.65 -10.22
C TRP A 135 -47.61 -6.76 -9.99
N GLU A 136 -47.46 -7.54 -8.91
CA GLU A 136 -48.41 -8.58 -8.52
C GLU A 136 -49.79 -7.98 -8.21
N ARG A 137 -49.84 -6.88 -7.44
CA ARG A 137 -51.09 -6.17 -7.15
C ARG A 137 -51.73 -5.64 -8.42
N PHE A 138 -50.95 -5.05 -9.32
CA PHE A 138 -51.47 -4.58 -10.61
C PHE A 138 -52.06 -5.72 -11.45
N THR A 139 -51.32 -6.81 -11.59
CA THR A 139 -51.76 -7.99 -12.34
C THR A 139 -53.04 -8.58 -11.75
N TRP A 140 -53.10 -8.68 -10.42
CA TRP A 140 -54.29 -9.14 -9.71
C TRP A 140 -55.50 -8.23 -10.01
N VAL A 141 -55.33 -6.90 -9.94
CA VAL A 141 -56.40 -5.95 -10.28
C VAL A 141 -56.89 -6.21 -11.69
N VAL A 142 -55.99 -6.23 -12.68
CA VAL A 142 -56.34 -6.44 -14.09
C VAL A 142 -57.08 -7.77 -14.30
N GLU A 143 -56.62 -8.87 -13.70
CA GLU A 143 -57.25 -10.18 -13.85
C GLU A 143 -58.69 -10.20 -13.30
N HIS A 144 -58.94 -9.51 -12.18
CA HIS A 144 -60.24 -9.54 -11.50
C HIS A 144 -61.25 -8.52 -12.02
N THR A 145 -60.80 -7.53 -12.80
CA THR A 145 -61.65 -6.49 -13.40
C THR A 145 -61.91 -6.73 -14.89
N SER A 146 -60.98 -7.38 -15.60
CA SER A 146 -61.10 -7.61 -17.06
C SER A 146 -62.04 -8.78 -17.43
N GLY A 147 -62.47 -9.58 -16.44
CA GLY A 147 -63.29 -10.78 -16.65
C GLY A 147 -64.80 -10.51 -16.69
N HIS A 148 -65.41 -10.65 -17.87
CA HIS A 148 -66.87 -10.61 -18.10
C HIS A 148 -67.64 -11.85 -17.59
N GLY A 149 -67.15 -12.55 -16.55
CA GLY A 149 -67.72 -13.81 -16.07
C GLY A 149 -67.76 -13.93 -14.56
N GLN A 150 -68.97 -13.86 -13.99
CA GLN A 150 -69.36 -14.13 -12.58
C GLN A 150 -68.62 -13.36 -11.45
N GLY A 151 -67.55 -12.62 -11.73
CA GLY A 151 -66.81 -11.79 -10.76
C GLY A 151 -66.91 -10.27 -10.98
N SER A 152 -67.56 -9.81 -12.06
CA SER A 152 -67.69 -8.37 -12.39
C SER A 152 -68.53 -7.57 -11.39
N GLU A 153 -69.18 -8.22 -10.42
CA GLU A 153 -69.94 -7.59 -9.33
C GLU A 153 -69.11 -7.39 -8.05
N ILE A 154 -67.85 -7.84 -7.99
CA ILE A 154 -67.12 -7.93 -6.71
C ILE A 154 -66.60 -6.56 -6.24
N PHE A 155 -66.27 -5.62 -7.14
CA PHE A 155 -65.79 -4.29 -6.75
C PHE A 155 -66.44 -3.17 -7.56
N PRO A 156 -66.91 -2.09 -6.91
CA PRO A 156 -67.34 -0.90 -7.61
C PRO A 156 -66.18 -0.30 -8.42
N PRO A 157 -66.45 0.26 -9.61
CA PRO A 157 -65.42 0.90 -10.44
C PRO A 157 -64.68 2.05 -9.73
N GLU A 158 -65.34 2.74 -8.80
CA GLU A 158 -64.71 3.77 -7.97
C GLU A 158 -63.58 3.20 -7.10
N SER A 159 -63.80 2.01 -6.51
CA SER A 159 -62.78 1.34 -5.68
C SER A 159 -61.60 0.86 -6.51
N VAL A 160 -61.84 0.40 -7.74
CA VAL A 160 -60.77 0.01 -8.68
C VAL A 160 -59.92 1.22 -9.04
N SER A 161 -60.55 2.36 -9.37
CA SER A 161 -59.84 3.61 -9.69
C SER A 161 -58.96 4.09 -8.52
N GLU A 162 -59.45 4.02 -7.29
CA GLU A 162 -58.67 4.39 -6.09
C GLU A 162 -57.45 3.49 -5.89
N VAL A 163 -57.62 2.17 -6.05
CA VAL A 163 -56.52 1.21 -5.95
C VAL A 163 -55.47 1.45 -7.04
N VAL A 164 -55.89 1.67 -8.29
CA VAL A 164 -54.99 1.97 -9.41
C VAL A 164 -54.27 3.29 -9.19
N HIS A 165 -54.94 4.34 -8.72
CA HIS A 165 -54.31 5.62 -8.39
C HIS A 165 -53.20 5.45 -7.35
N THR A 166 -53.48 4.69 -6.28
CA THR A 166 -52.49 4.38 -5.24
C THR A 166 -51.30 3.61 -5.79
N LEU A 167 -51.53 2.66 -6.70
CA LEU A 167 -50.46 1.91 -7.36
C LEU A 167 -49.63 2.80 -8.28
N VAL A 168 -50.21 3.78 -8.97
CA VAL A 168 -49.48 4.76 -9.79
C VAL A 168 -48.53 5.59 -8.93
N GLU A 169 -48.98 6.06 -7.77
CA GLU A 169 -48.13 6.79 -6.82
C GLU A 169 -47.00 5.91 -6.30
N GLU A 170 -47.29 4.66 -5.95
CA GLU A 170 -46.28 3.69 -5.51
C GLU A 170 -45.24 3.41 -6.60
N ALA A 171 -45.67 3.21 -7.85
CA ALA A 171 -44.79 3.01 -8.99
C ALA A 171 -43.91 4.24 -9.29
N ARG A 172 -44.45 5.46 -9.12
CA ARG A 172 -43.67 6.71 -9.23
C ARG A 172 -42.63 6.83 -8.12
N MET A 173 -42.98 6.47 -6.88
CA MET A 173 -42.03 6.44 -5.76
C MET A 173 -40.91 5.41 -5.97
N LEU A 174 -41.23 4.30 -6.64
CA LEU A 174 -40.27 3.25 -6.99
C LEU A 174 -39.52 3.52 -8.31
N ASP A 175 -39.80 4.65 -8.97
CA ASP A 175 -39.14 5.12 -10.20
C ASP A 175 -39.06 4.01 -11.28
N ASP A 176 -40.18 3.32 -11.50
CA ASP A 176 -40.34 2.34 -12.58
C ASP A 176 -41.26 2.90 -13.67
N GLY A 177 -40.65 3.40 -14.75
CA GLY A 177 -41.38 4.04 -15.84
C GLY A 177 -42.32 3.09 -16.60
N THR A 178 -42.00 1.80 -16.66
CA THR A 178 -42.81 0.80 -17.37
C THR A 178 -44.11 0.53 -16.62
N LEU A 179 -44.03 0.32 -15.31
CA LEU A 179 -45.19 0.11 -14.44
C LEU A 179 -46.07 1.36 -14.38
N VAL A 180 -45.46 2.55 -14.27
CA VAL A 180 -46.19 3.81 -14.34
C VAL A 180 -46.95 3.95 -15.66
N ALA A 181 -46.32 3.63 -16.79
CA ALA A 181 -46.99 3.69 -18.10
C ALA A 181 -48.14 2.69 -18.18
N ALA A 182 -47.94 1.44 -17.77
CA ALA A 182 -48.96 0.39 -17.78
C ALA A 182 -50.17 0.75 -16.90
N LEU A 183 -49.93 1.22 -15.67
CA LEU A 183 -50.99 1.64 -14.75
C LEU A 183 -51.74 2.88 -15.26
N THR A 184 -51.02 3.85 -15.84
CA THR A 184 -51.65 5.07 -16.39
C THR A 184 -52.54 4.73 -17.57
N GLU A 185 -52.13 3.79 -18.43
CA GLU A 185 -52.95 3.36 -19.55
C GLU A 185 -54.18 2.59 -19.07
N TYR A 186 -54.00 1.67 -18.12
CA TYR A 186 -55.10 0.93 -17.51
C TYR A 186 -56.12 1.85 -16.81
N GLN A 187 -55.66 2.92 -16.15
CA GLN A 187 -56.53 3.91 -15.53
C GLN A 187 -57.46 4.60 -16.53
N LYS A 188 -57.00 4.86 -17.76
CA LYS A 188 -57.85 5.45 -18.81
C LYS A 188 -58.97 4.50 -19.22
N VAL A 189 -58.64 3.21 -19.41
CA VAL A 189 -59.62 2.17 -19.79
C VAL A 189 -60.72 2.07 -18.73
N VAL A 190 -60.36 2.00 -17.45
CA VAL A 190 -61.34 1.95 -16.35
C VAL A 190 -62.21 3.20 -16.31
N ALA A 191 -61.66 4.38 -16.59
CA ALA A 191 -62.41 5.63 -16.63
C ALA A 191 -63.43 5.68 -17.79
N GLU A 192 -63.06 5.14 -18.95
CA GLU A 192 -63.94 5.02 -20.12
C GLU A 192 -65.09 4.04 -19.86
N GLU A 193 -64.81 2.87 -19.27
CA GLU A 193 -65.83 1.89 -18.88
C GLU A 193 -66.81 2.45 -17.84
N PHE A 194 -66.30 3.20 -16.86
CA PHE A 194 -67.14 3.87 -15.87
C PHE A 194 -68.06 4.90 -16.52
N ALA A 195 -67.55 5.74 -17.41
CA ALA A 195 -68.34 6.73 -18.13
C ALA A 195 -69.47 6.08 -18.97
N ALA A 196 -69.17 4.96 -19.63
CA ALA A 196 -70.16 4.20 -20.40
C ALA A 196 -71.27 3.62 -19.52
N SER A 197 -70.93 3.09 -18.33
CA SER A 197 -71.92 2.55 -17.39
C SER A 197 -72.87 3.62 -16.82
N LEU A 198 -72.38 4.85 -16.62
CA LEU A 198 -73.19 6.00 -16.20
C LEU A 198 -74.17 6.45 -17.29
N ASP A 199 -73.76 6.40 -18.56
CA ASP A 199 -74.59 6.80 -19.70
C ASP A 199 -75.77 5.82 -19.91
N LEU A 200 -75.50 4.51 -19.80
CA LEU A 200 -76.52 3.44 -19.86
C LEU A 200 -77.55 3.52 -18.71
N ALA A 201 -77.13 4.01 -17.54
CA ALA A 201 -78.03 4.21 -16.39
C ALA A 201 -78.92 5.46 -16.53
N SER A 202 -78.68 6.31 -17.53
CA SER A 202 -79.40 7.57 -17.77
C SER A 202 -80.47 7.49 -18.86
N GLU A 203 -80.63 6.36 -19.56
CA GLU A 203 -81.70 6.17 -20.55
C GLU A 203 -83.09 6.24 -19.88
N PRO A 204 -83.97 7.19 -20.27
CA PRO A 204 -85.31 7.28 -19.71
C PRO A 204 -86.16 6.11 -20.22
N ALA A 205 -86.81 5.41 -19.29
CA ALA A 205 -87.80 4.37 -19.59
C ALA A 205 -88.86 4.90 -20.56
N GLU A 206 -88.78 4.52 -21.83
CA GLU A 206 -89.86 4.74 -22.79
C GLU A 206 -91.07 3.92 -22.33
N THR A 207 -92.05 4.63 -21.77
CA THR A 207 -93.39 4.14 -21.53
C THR A 207 -94.01 3.71 -22.86
N GLN A 208 -94.12 2.40 -23.10
CA GLN A 208 -95.07 1.87 -24.08
C GLN A 208 -96.48 2.16 -23.58
N ASN A 209 -97.06 3.26 -24.05
CA ASN A 209 -98.48 3.55 -24.00
C ASN A 209 -98.94 3.89 -25.44
N GLY A 210 -100.00 3.23 -25.89
CA GLY A 210 -100.57 3.34 -27.23
C GLY A 210 -100.52 2.00 -27.96
N SER A 211 -101.61 1.34 -28.32
CA SER A 211 -102.97 1.84 -28.54
C SER A 211 -103.97 0.68 -28.47
N GLU A 212 -105.04 0.92 -27.71
CA GLU A 212 -106.36 0.32 -27.94
C GLU A 212 -106.84 0.62 -29.37
N ASP A 213 -107.73 -0.26 -29.84
CA ASP A 213 -108.69 -0.08 -30.95
C ASP A 213 -108.17 -0.01 -32.40
N GLU A 214 -108.46 -1.06 -33.19
CA GLU A 214 -109.51 -0.95 -34.23
C GLU A 214 -109.80 -2.31 -34.94
N ILE A 215 -111.09 -2.70 -34.87
CA ILE A 215 -111.91 -3.60 -35.73
C ILE A 215 -111.74 -5.13 -35.63
#